data_AF-A0A948UNZ8-F1
#
_entry.id   AF-A0A948UNZ8-F1
#
_cell.length_a   1.000
_cell.length_b   1.000
_cell.length_c   1.000
_cell.angle_alpha   90.00
_cell.angle_beta   90.00
_cell.angle_gamma   90.00
#
_symmetry.space_group_name_H-M   'P 1'
#
loop_
_entity.id
_entity.type
_entity.pdbx_description
1 polymer ?
#
loop_
_entity_poly.entity_id
_entity_poly.type
_entity_poly.pdbx_seq_one_letter_code
_entity_poly.pdbx_strand_id
1 'polypeptide(L)' 'MDYLEFGKALSFLRKKKKISQTQLASDIGISRATISSLENNGEADVGFKKVLQILDYLGYEIELKEKGMFPSFEELRDGK' A
#
# COMPACT_ATOMS: atom_id res chain seq x y z
N MET A 1 -6.13 8.27 -5.71
CA MET A 1 -4.98 7.85 -4.89
C MET A 1 -3.76 7.83 -5.78
N ASP A 2 -2.75 8.63 -5.49
CA ASP A 2 -1.44 8.52 -6.15
C ASP A 2 -0.53 7.48 -5.47
N TYR A 3 0.66 7.24 -6.02
CA TYR A 3 1.60 6.25 -5.47
C TYR A 3 2.07 6.58 -4.05
N LEU A 4 2.23 7.86 -3.72
CA LEU A 4 2.67 8.30 -2.39
C LEU A 4 1.56 8.10 -1.35
N GLU A 5 0.32 8.44 -1.71
CA GLU A 5 -0.86 8.17 -0.88
C GLU A 5 -1.03 6.66 -0.64
N PHE A 6 -0.78 5.84 -1.66
CA PHE A 6 -0.81 4.38 -1.55
C PHE A 6 0.27 3.85 -0.59
N GLY A 7 1.51 4.32 -0.73
CA GLY A 7 2.61 3.96 0.18
C GLY A 7 2.32 4.31 1.65
N LYS A 8 1.76 5.50 1.89
CA LYS A 8 1.33 5.93 3.23
C LYS A 8 0.20 5.06 3.78
N ALA A 9 -0.77 4.69 2.94
CA ALA A 9 -1.86 3.80 3.33
C ALA A 9 -1.32 2.43 3.77
N LEU A 10 -0.40 1.84 3.01
CA LEU A 10 0.27 0.59 3.40
C LEU A 10 1.02 0.72 4.75
N SER A 11 1.75 1.82 4.94
CA SER A 11 2.45 2.08 6.20
C SER A 11 1.49 2.16 7.40
N PHE A 12 0.34 2.82 7.21
CA PHE A 12 -0.71 2.89 8.22
C PHE A 12 -1.28 1.51 8.55
N LEU A 13 -1.62 0.71 7.53
CA LEU A 13 -2.15 -0.65 7.72
C LEU A 13 -1.16 -1.55 8.47
N ARG A 14 0.12 -1.51 8.08
CA ARG A 14 1.19 -2.26 8.77
C ARG A 14 1.30 -1.84 10.24
N LYS A 15 1.32 -0.54 10.52
CA LYS A 15 1.41 0.00 11.89
C LYS A 15 0.18 -0.34 12.73
N LYS A 16 -1.02 -0.36 12.13
CA LYS A 16 -2.26 -0.79 12.79
C LYS A 16 -2.17 -2.23 13.29
N LYS A 17 -1.47 -3.10 12.57
CA LYS A 17 -1.15 -4.48 12.98
C LYS A 17 0.06 -4.61 13.90
N LYS A 18 0.72 -3.52 14.27
CA LYS A 18 1.96 -3.48 15.09
C LYS A 18 3.15 -4.23 14.47
N ILE A 19 3.19 -4.33 13.14
CA ILE A 19 4.25 -5.02 12.41
C ILE A 19 5.33 -4.01 12.04
N SER A 20 6.62 -4.34 12.19
CA SER A 20 7.72 -3.48 11.74
C SER A 20 8.04 -3.70 10.25
N GLN A 21 8.72 -2.76 9.60
CA GLN A 21 9.16 -2.97 8.20
C GLN A 21 10.12 -4.16 8.09
N THR A 22 10.98 -4.36 9.08
CA THR A 22 11.92 -5.49 9.13
C THR A 22 11.18 -6.82 9.26
N GLN A 23 10.14 -6.87 10.09
CA GLN A 23 9.31 -8.07 10.26
C GLN A 23 8.60 -8.42 8.95
N LEU A 24 7.91 -7.45 8.34
CA LEU A 24 7.25 -7.63 7.04
C LEU A 24 8.25 -8.12 5.97
N ALA A 25 9.43 -7.49 5.89
CA ALA A 25 10.48 -7.89 4.96
C ALA A 25 10.92 -9.34 5.14
N SER A 26 11.15 -9.74 6.39
CA SER A 26 11.55 -11.10 6.75
C SER A 26 10.48 -12.11 6.35
N ASP A 27 9.22 -11.82 6.66
CA ASP A 27 8.12 -12.79 6.48
C ASP A 27 7.80 -13.07 5.01
N ILE A 28 7.92 -12.06 4.14
CA ILE A 28 7.62 -12.21 2.69
C ILE A 28 8.87 -12.32 1.82
N GLY A 29 10.07 -12.34 2.43
CA GLY A 29 11.34 -12.56 1.73
C GLY A 29 11.78 -11.41 0.81
N ILE A 30 11.58 -10.16 1.22
CA ILE A 30 12.04 -8.97 0.47
C ILE A 30 12.93 -8.07 1.34
N SER A 31 13.67 -7.15 0.72
CA SER A 31 14.51 -6.23 1.48
C SER A 31 13.67 -5.20 2.26
N ARG A 32 14.09 -4.87 3.48
CA ARG A 32 13.51 -3.76 4.27
C ARG A 32 13.60 -2.42 3.53
N ALA A 33 14.64 -2.22 2.72
CA ALA A 33 14.78 -1.04 1.87
C ALA A 33 13.64 -0.93 0.86
N THR A 34 13.21 -2.04 0.24
CA THR A 34 12.06 -2.07 -0.69
C THR A 34 10.76 -1.62 -0.01
N ILE A 35 10.51 -2.06 1.23
CA ILE A 35 9.33 -1.62 1.99
C ILE A 35 9.45 -0.14 2.35
N SER A 36 10.63 0.30 2.80
CA SER A 36 10.85 1.71 3.11
C SER A 36 10.68 2.61 1.88
N SER A 37 11.17 2.16 0.72
CA SER A 37 10.96 2.81 -0.56
C SER A 37 9.48 2.93 -0.87
N LEU A 38 8.72 1.83 -0.83
CA LEU A 38 7.28 1.85 -1.07
C LEU A 38 6.51 2.76 -0.11
N GLU A 39 6.83 2.71 1.19
CA GLU A 39 6.07 3.43 2.22
C GLU A 39 6.44 4.93 2.33
N ASN A 40 7.66 5.32 1.98
CA ASN A 40 8.19 6.66 2.25
C ASN A 40 8.70 7.40 1.01
N ASN A 41 9.26 6.71 0.01
CA ASN A 41 9.90 7.34 -1.15
C ASN A 41 9.08 7.02 -2.41
N GLY A 42 8.23 7.94 -2.82
CA GLY A 42 7.42 7.83 -4.05
C GLY A 42 8.22 7.75 -5.37
N GLU A 43 9.54 7.65 -5.30
CA GLU A 43 10.48 7.69 -6.44
C GLU A 43 11.02 6.31 -6.83
N ALA A 44 10.81 5.28 -6.00
CA ALA A 44 11.34 3.95 -6.25
C ALA A 44 10.24 3.02 -6.79
N ASP A 45 10.45 2.51 -8.01
CA ASP A 45 9.61 1.49 -8.61
C ASP A 45 9.72 0.18 -7.83
N VAL A 46 8.67 -0.12 -7.06
CA VAL A 46 8.50 -1.43 -6.44
C VAL A 46 7.66 -2.28 -7.38
N GLY A 47 8.28 -3.35 -7.90
CA GLY A 47 7.59 -4.25 -8.82
C GLY A 47 6.26 -4.77 -8.27
N PHE A 48 5.23 -4.78 -9.12
CA PHE A 48 3.84 -5.06 -8.75
C PHE A 48 3.65 -6.36 -7.96
N LYS A 49 4.41 -7.42 -8.28
CA LYS A 49 4.40 -8.68 -7.53
C LYS A 49 4.66 -8.49 -6.03
N LYS A 50 5.61 -7.62 -5.66
CA LYS A 50 5.94 -7.33 -4.26
C LYS A 50 4.83 -6.56 -3.57
N VAL A 51 4.16 -5.66 -4.29
CA VAL A 51 2.99 -4.94 -3.78
C VAL A 51 1.87 -5.92 -3.43
N LEU A 52 1.58 -6.88 -4.31
CA LEU A 52 0.60 -7.93 -4.04
C LEU A 52 0.97 -8.77 -2.81
N GLN A 53 2.24 -9.17 -2.67
CA GLN A 53 2.70 -9.92 -1.49
C GLN A 53 2.55 -9.12 -0.18
N ILE A 54 2.82 -7.81 -0.21
CA ILE A 54 2.65 -6.94 0.95
C ILE A 54 1.16 -6.82 1.31
N LEU A 55 0.28 -6.62 0.33
CA LEU A 55 -1.15 -6.53 0.55
C LEU A 55 -1.72 -7.83 1.13
N ASP A 56 -1.38 -8.98 0.54
CA ASP A 56 -1.78 -10.30 1.01
C ASP A 56 -1.36 -10.54 2.47
N TYR A 57 -0.09 -10.26 2.80
CA TYR A 57 0.40 -10.36 4.17
C TYR A 57 -0.35 -9.42 5.13
N LEU A 58 -0.71 -8.22 4.68
CA LEU A 58 -1.51 -7.28 5.45
C LEU A 58 -3.01 -7.65 5.49
N GLY A 59 -3.44 -8.70 4.78
CA GLY A 59 -4.84 -9.15 4.70
C GLY A 59 -5.72 -8.26 3.83
N TYR A 60 -5.15 -7.71 2.76
CA TYR A 60 -5.82 -6.87 1.78
C TYR A 60 -5.61 -7.42 0.38
N GLU A 61 -6.52 -7.09 -0.53
CA GLU A 61 -6.44 -7.43 -1.96
C GLU A 61 -6.57 -6.18 -2.83
N ILE A 62 -6.30 -6.34 -4.14
CA ILE A 62 -6.52 -5.29 -5.13
C ILE A 62 -7.76 -5.65 -5.94
N GLU A 63 -8.66 -4.69 -6.09
CA GLU A 63 -9.79 -4.75 -7.01
C GLU A 63 -9.60 -3.72 -8.13
N LEU A 64 -9.93 -4.11 -9.36
CA LEU A 64 -10.00 -3.19 -10.50
C LEU A 64 -11.44 -2.66 -10.60
N LYS A 65 -11.59 -1.33 -10.57
CA LYS A 65 -12.87 -0.65 -10.79
C LYS A 65 -12.83 0.20 -12.05
N GLU A 66 -13.95 0.28 -12.76
CA GLU A 66 -14.09 1.24 -13.86
C GLU A 66 -13.93 2.67 -13.34
N LYS A 67 -13.29 3.52 -14.15
CA LYS A 67 -13.12 4.93 -13.79
C LYS A 67 -14.46 5.65 -13.96
N GLY A 68 -15.11 5.97 -12.84
CA GLY A 68 -16.34 6.76 -12.81
C GLY A 68 -16.14 8.18 -13.32
N MET A 69 -17.13 8.70 -14.03
CA MET A 69 -17.19 10.12 -14.46
C MET A 69 -17.54 11.06 -13.29
N PHE A 70 -18.18 10.53 -12.26
CA PHE A 70 -18.56 11.24 -11.05
C PHE A 70 -17.90 10.62 -9.83
N PRO A 71 -17.63 11.42 -8.77
CA PRO A 71 -17.13 10.88 -7.52
C PRO A 71 -18.11 9.86 -6.95
N SER A 72 -17.58 8.78 -6.39
CA SER A 72 -18.34 7.83 -5.58
C SER A 72 -18.88 8.50 -4.32
N PHE A 73 -19.94 7.94 -3.76
CA PHE A 73 -20.53 8.44 -2.50
C PHE A 73 -19.50 8.53 -1.37
N GLU A 74 -18.60 7.54 -1.28
CA GLU A 74 -17.52 7.53 -0.30
C GLU A 74 -16.53 8.69 -0.51
N GLU A 75 -16.20 9.02 -1.76
CA GLU A 75 -15.34 10.17 -2.09
C GLU A 75 -16.00 11.51 -1.70
N LEU A 76 -17.31 11.64 -1.92
CA LEU A 76 -18.09 12.82 -1.50
C LEU A 76 -18.15 12.96 0.03
N ARG A 77 -18.32 11.84 0.75
CA ARG A 77 -18.39 11.81 2.21
C ARG A 77 -17.04 12.15 2.85
N ASP A 78 -15.95 11.62 2.29
CA ASP A 78 -14.60 11.76 2.85
C ASP A 78 -13.90 13.07 2.42
N GLY A 79 -14.59 13.92 1.63
CA GLY A 79 -14.16 15.28 1.31
C GLY A 79 -12.94 15.36 0.40
N LYS A 80 -12.85 14.49 -0.61
CA LYS A 80 -11.83 14.57 -1.66
C LYS A 80 -12.39 15.05 -2.98
#